data_AF-A0A7J7NG88-F1
#
_entry.id   AF-A0A7J7NG88-F1
#
_cell.length_a   1.000
_cell.length_b   1.000
_cell.length_c   1.000
_cell.angle_alpha   90.00
_cell.angle_beta   90.00
_cell.angle_gamma   90.00
#
_symmetry.space_group_name_H-M   'P 1'
#
loop_
_entity.id
_entity.type
_entity.pdbx_description
1 polymer ?
#
loop_
_entity_poly.entity_id
_entity_poly.type
_entity_poly.pdbx_seq_one_letter_code
_entity_poly.pdbx_strand_id
1 'polypeptide(L)'
;MISKVFKVLREKRGAGFEEFVLEKIVPIAGYTTCENLGIEDSDLRDELWREVDIIVNTAATIKFDERVFPWSNKNISLIVPQLMFAESGLVLEKAFEMGETLNDTLDLDIEHERKVVRETLDDLQAQGVTKEFERTATKELGLQRARQYGWPNTYVFTKAMGEMLIGLLRGDLPVTILRPSIITSTIREPFPRWTEGIR
;
A
#
# COMPACT_ATOMS: atom_id res chain seq x y z
N MET A 1 -17.16 -18.83 0.26
CA MET A 1 -17.10 -17.44 0.79
C MET A 1 -18.44 -17.05 1.41
N ILE A 2 -18.51 -16.50 2.63
CA ILE A 2 -19.78 -16.13 3.32
C ILE A 2 -19.99 -14.60 3.42
N SER A 3 -19.11 -13.77 2.85
CA SER A 3 -19.22 -12.31 3.00
C SER A 3 -20.55 -11.76 2.47
N LYS A 4 -21.10 -10.78 3.22
CA LYS A 4 -22.35 -10.07 2.89
C LYS A 4 -22.19 -9.17 1.66
N VAL A 5 -20.96 -8.78 1.30
CA VAL A 5 -20.68 -7.95 0.12
C VAL A 5 -21.21 -8.59 -1.17
N PHE A 6 -21.15 -9.92 -1.26
CA PHE A 6 -21.62 -10.69 -2.41
C PHE A 6 -23.12 -10.98 -2.39
N LYS A 7 -23.88 -10.53 -1.38
CA LYS A 7 -25.31 -10.83 -1.26
C LYS A 7 -26.09 -10.46 -2.54
N VAL A 8 -25.92 -9.22 -3.00
CA VAL A 8 -26.61 -8.72 -4.20
C VAL A 8 -26.21 -9.50 -5.45
N LEU A 9 -24.95 -9.90 -5.54
CA LEU A 9 -24.47 -10.69 -6.67
C LEU A 9 -25.02 -12.12 -6.64
N ARG A 10 -25.12 -12.75 -5.46
CA ARG A 10 -25.78 -14.05 -5.28
C ARG A 10 -27.26 -14.01 -5.62
N GLU A 11 -27.98 -12.98 -5.16
CA GLU A 11 -29.41 -12.81 -5.48
C GLU A 11 -29.63 -12.63 -6.98
N LYS A 12 -28.76 -11.89 -7.68
CA LYS A 12 -28.85 -11.69 -9.12
C LYS A 12 -28.49 -12.93 -9.94
N ARG A 13 -27.53 -13.74 -9.49
CA ARG A 13 -27.01 -14.90 -10.25
C ARG A 13 -27.63 -16.24 -9.85
N GLY A 14 -28.28 -16.31 -8.68
CA GLY A 14 -28.88 -17.54 -8.17
C GLY A 14 -27.88 -18.69 -8.11
N ALA A 15 -28.27 -19.84 -8.67
CA ALA A 15 -27.44 -21.05 -8.69
C ALA A 15 -26.13 -20.91 -9.49
N GLY A 16 -26.06 -19.98 -10.46
CA GLY A 16 -24.87 -19.76 -11.29
C GLY A 16 -23.82 -18.85 -10.65
N PHE A 17 -23.99 -18.44 -9.40
CA PHE A 17 -23.06 -17.53 -8.73
C PHE A 17 -21.65 -18.11 -8.60
N GLU A 18 -21.51 -19.36 -8.16
CA GLU A 18 -20.20 -19.96 -7.90
C GLU A 18 -19.42 -20.18 -9.20
N GLU A 19 -20.08 -20.66 -10.26
CA GLU A 19 -19.49 -20.81 -11.59
C GLU A 19 -18.98 -19.46 -12.13
N PHE A 20 -19.79 -18.40 -12.01
CA PHE A 20 -19.39 -17.05 -12.40
C PHE A 20 -18.15 -16.55 -11.66
N VAL A 21 -18.05 -16.83 -10.35
CA VAL A 21 -16.88 -16.42 -9.55
C VAL A 21 -15.64 -17.18 -10.00
N LEU A 22 -15.75 -18.49 -10.22
CA LEU A 22 -14.63 -19.32 -10.66
C LEU A 22 -14.16 -18.96 -12.08
N GLU A 23 -15.05 -18.49 -12.94
CA GLU A 23 -14.71 -17.99 -14.27
C GLU A 23 -13.91 -16.66 -14.23
N LYS A 24 -14.11 -15.84 -13.18
CA LYS A 24 -13.57 -14.47 -13.11
C LYS A 24 -12.43 -14.28 -12.13
N ILE A 25 -12.26 -15.17 -11.16
CA ILE A 25 -11.32 -15.00 -10.06
C ILE A 25 -10.39 -16.20 -9.98
N VAL A 26 -9.10 -15.95 -10.21
CA VAL A 26 -8.02 -16.90 -9.96
C VAL A 26 -7.24 -16.42 -8.74
N PRO A 27 -7.42 -17.05 -7.55
CA PRO A 27 -6.68 -16.66 -6.36
C PRO A 27 -5.25 -17.18 -6.42
N ILE A 28 -4.29 -16.32 -6.09
CA ILE A 28 -2.87 -16.66 -6.08
C ILE A 28 -2.32 -16.38 -4.70
N ALA A 29 -1.74 -17.39 -4.07
CA ALA A 29 -1.12 -17.24 -2.77
C ALA A 29 0.21 -16.49 -2.90
N GLY A 30 0.40 -15.47 -2.08
CA GLY A 30 1.61 -14.64 -2.13
C GLY A 30 1.62 -13.53 -1.10
N TYR A 31 2.77 -12.90 -0.96
CA TYR A 31 3.02 -11.75 -0.11
C TYR A 31 3.67 -10.64 -0.91
N THR A 32 3.05 -9.46 -0.93
CA THR A 32 3.60 -8.30 -1.66
C THR A 32 4.99 -7.93 -1.17
N THR A 33 5.33 -8.20 0.09
CA THR A 33 6.66 -7.94 0.66
C THR A 33 7.76 -8.86 0.14
N CYS A 34 7.43 -10.00 -0.45
CA CYS A 34 8.42 -10.97 -0.91
C CYS A 34 8.82 -10.71 -2.36
N GLU A 35 10.06 -11.08 -2.72
CA GLU A 35 10.45 -11.12 -4.14
C GLU A 35 9.50 -12.02 -4.92
N ASN A 36 9.21 -11.62 -6.17
CA ASN A 36 8.24 -12.30 -7.03
C ASN A 36 6.86 -12.54 -6.37
N LEU A 37 6.45 -11.64 -5.46
CA LEU A 37 5.22 -11.73 -4.67
C LEU A 37 5.15 -13.00 -3.80
N GLY A 38 6.28 -13.67 -3.54
CA GLY A 38 6.31 -14.96 -2.82
C GLY A 38 5.79 -16.14 -3.65
N ILE A 39 5.66 -15.99 -4.97
CA ILE A 39 5.26 -17.07 -5.87
C ILE A 39 6.51 -17.90 -6.21
N GLU A 40 6.63 -19.08 -5.62
CA GLU A 40 7.80 -19.96 -5.81
C GLU A 40 7.79 -20.67 -7.18
N ASP A 41 6.61 -21.03 -7.66
CA ASP A 41 6.40 -21.70 -8.95
C ASP A 41 6.80 -20.78 -10.13
N SER A 42 7.78 -21.20 -10.93
CA SER A 42 8.27 -20.44 -12.08
C SER A 42 7.29 -20.39 -13.23
N ASP A 43 6.61 -21.49 -13.50
CA ASP A 43 5.73 -21.59 -14.67
C ASP A 43 4.50 -20.72 -14.45
N LEU A 44 3.97 -20.71 -13.23
CA LEU A 44 2.88 -19.81 -12.83
C LEU A 44 3.29 -18.33 -12.95
N ARG A 45 4.52 -17.96 -12.58
CA ARG A 45 5.00 -16.58 -12.72
C ARG A 45 5.08 -16.17 -14.19
N ASP A 46 5.65 -17.02 -15.02
CA ASP A 46 5.84 -16.73 -16.44
C ASP A 46 4.48 -16.61 -17.16
N GLU A 47 3.50 -17.43 -16.77
CA GLU A 47 2.11 -17.28 -17.21
C GLU A 47 1.54 -15.92 -16.77
N LEU A 48 1.66 -15.54 -15.48
CA LEU A 48 1.17 -14.25 -15.00
C LEU A 48 1.77 -13.06 -15.73
N TRP A 49 3.08 -13.08 -15.98
CA TRP A 49 3.76 -11.99 -16.68
C TRP A 49 3.35 -11.88 -18.15
N ARG A 50 2.85 -12.97 -18.75
CA ARG A 50 2.36 -12.98 -20.12
C ARG A 50 0.89 -12.59 -20.22
N GLU A 51 0.06 -13.05 -19.29
CA GLU A 51 -1.41 -12.91 -19.36
C GLU A 51 -1.94 -11.64 -18.67
N VAL A 52 -1.16 -11.00 -17.78
CA VAL A 52 -1.61 -9.79 -17.07
C VAL A 52 -1.43 -8.55 -17.93
N ASP A 53 -2.55 -7.96 -18.37
CA ASP A 53 -2.56 -6.69 -19.10
C ASP A 53 -2.51 -5.46 -18.18
N ILE A 54 -3.14 -5.54 -17.01
CA ILE A 54 -3.35 -4.40 -16.10
C ILE A 54 -3.10 -4.84 -14.67
N ILE A 55 -2.26 -4.07 -13.97
CA ILE A 55 -2.01 -4.24 -12.54
C ILE A 55 -2.74 -3.16 -11.76
N VAL A 56 -3.67 -3.58 -10.89
CA VAL A 56 -4.33 -2.69 -9.94
C VAL A 56 -3.78 -2.97 -8.55
N ASN A 57 -2.83 -2.14 -8.10
CA ASN A 57 -2.21 -2.29 -6.80
C ASN A 57 -2.97 -1.49 -5.74
N THR A 58 -3.77 -2.17 -4.92
CA THR A 58 -4.45 -1.58 -3.75
C THR A 58 -3.96 -2.18 -2.44
N ALA A 59 -2.97 -3.07 -2.49
CA ALA A 59 -2.44 -3.70 -1.30
C ALA A 59 -1.72 -2.63 -0.47
N ALA A 60 -2.07 -2.52 0.80
CA ALA A 60 -1.43 -1.61 1.73
C ALA A 60 -1.76 -2.07 3.14
N THR A 61 -0.83 -1.90 4.07
CA THR A 61 -1.24 -1.91 5.46
C THR A 61 -1.70 -0.51 5.85
N ILE A 62 -2.95 -0.41 6.29
CA ILE A 62 -3.57 0.84 6.72
C ILE A 62 -3.48 0.88 8.24
N LYS A 63 -2.28 1.10 8.75
CA LYS A 63 -2.04 1.34 10.17
C LYS A 63 -1.27 2.64 10.27
N PHE A 64 -1.95 3.68 10.72
CA PHE A 64 -1.36 5.01 10.96
C PHE A 64 -0.23 5.01 11.99
N ASP A 65 -0.07 3.88 12.67
CA ASP A 65 0.82 3.64 13.80
C ASP A 65 1.89 2.58 13.49
N GLU A 66 2.27 2.46 12.21
CA GLU A 66 3.08 1.35 11.75
C GLU A 66 4.58 1.45 12.06
N ARG A 67 5.14 0.25 12.23
CA ARG A 67 6.56 -0.05 12.34
C ARG A 67 7.27 0.40 11.06
N VAL A 68 8.56 0.65 11.14
CA VAL A 68 9.43 0.88 9.97
C VAL A 68 9.66 -0.36 9.10
N PHE A 69 8.82 -1.40 9.23
CA PHE A 69 9.07 -2.71 8.66
C PHE A 69 8.77 -2.89 7.15
N PRO A 70 7.96 -2.09 6.43
CA PRO A 70 7.84 -2.30 4.99
C PRO A 70 8.98 -1.65 4.18
N TRP A 71 9.91 -0.92 4.80
CA TRP A 71 10.97 -0.17 4.11
C TRP A 71 12.07 -1.07 3.50
N SER A 72 12.27 -2.26 4.07
CA SER A 72 13.31 -3.19 3.64
C SER A 72 12.95 -3.97 2.38
N ASN A 73 11.66 -4.07 2.04
CA ASN A 73 11.21 -4.86 0.91
C ASN A 73 11.10 -4.03 -0.37
N LYS A 74 11.49 -4.63 -1.50
CA LYS A 74 11.56 -3.99 -2.84
C LYS A 74 10.19 -3.60 -3.41
N ASN A 75 9.10 -4.01 -2.77
CA ASN A 75 7.75 -3.87 -3.27
C ASN A 75 6.98 -2.88 -2.41
N ILE A 76 6.86 -1.67 -2.93
CA ILE A 76 6.09 -0.63 -2.27
C ILE A 76 4.66 -0.71 -2.77
N SER A 77 3.80 -1.23 -1.90
CA SER A 77 2.38 -1.35 -2.21
C SER A 77 1.67 -0.02 -1.91
N LEU A 78 1.02 0.56 -2.93
CA LEU A 78 0.57 1.97 -2.92
C LEU A 78 -0.92 2.11 -2.63
N ILE A 79 -1.24 2.99 -1.67
CA ILE A 79 -2.45 3.82 -1.63
C ILE A 79 -1.99 5.08 -0.91
N VAL A 80 -1.83 6.19 -1.63
CA VAL A 80 -1.40 7.46 -1.04
C VAL A 80 -2.62 8.23 -0.55
N PRO A 81 -2.72 8.64 0.72
CA PRO A 81 -3.81 9.48 1.18
C PRO A 81 -3.34 10.92 1.23
N GLN A 82 -3.74 11.70 0.23
CA GLN A 82 -3.95 13.14 0.39
C GLN A 82 -4.70 13.71 -0.81
N LEU A 83 -5.83 14.39 -0.54
CA LEU A 83 -6.48 15.36 -1.43
C LEU A 83 -7.33 16.33 -0.59
N MET A 84 -7.08 17.63 -0.75
CA MET A 84 -8.04 18.68 -0.40
C MET A 84 -9.00 18.88 -1.58
N PHE A 85 -10.30 18.93 -1.31
CA PHE A 85 -11.30 19.25 -2.33
C PHE A 85 -11.22 20.74 -2.68
N ALA A 86 -11.06 21.06 -3.97
CA ALA A 86 -11.44 22.37 -4.51
C ALA A 86 -12.70 22.21 -5.36
N GLU A 87 -13.70 23.06 -5.12
CA GLU A 87 -14.95 23.06 -5.85
C GLU A 87 -14.71 23.38 -7.32
N SER A 88 -15.21 22.53 -8.22
CA SER A 88 -15.32 22.69 -9.68
C SER A 88 -14.01 22.66 -10.52
N GLY A 89 -13.54 21.45 -10.86
CA GLY A 89 -12.53 21.20 -11.90
C GLY A 89 -11.81 19.85 -11.74
N LEU A 90 -11.12 19.38 -12.80
CA LEU A 90 -10.08 18.35 -12.63
C LEU A 90 -8.88 19.02 -11.97
N VAL A 91 -8.72 18.85 -10.67
CA VAL A 91 -7.49 19.24 -9.97
C VAL A 91 -6.46 18.17 -10.27
N LEU A 92 -5.56 18.46 -11.23
CA LEU A 92 -4.38 17.64 -11.44
C LEU A 92 -3.45 17.85 -10.26
N GLU A 93 -3.24 16.81 -9.48
CA GLU A 93 -2.28 16.89 -8.41
C GLU A 93 -0.86 16.72 -8.94
N LYS A 94 0.07 17.45 -8.33
CA LYS A 94 1.49 17.26 -8.58
C LYS A 94 1.92 15.89 -8.02
N ALA A 95 2.64 15.11 -8.81
CA ALA A 95 3.32 13.91 -8.33
C ALA A 95 4.49 14.30 -7.41
N PHE A 96 4.79 13.47 -6.41
CA PHE A 96 5.96 13.69 -5.55
C PHE A 96 7.24 13.46 -6.35
N GLU A 97 8.14 14.45 -6.33
CA GLU A 97 9.46 14.31 -6.92
C GLU A 97 10.41 13.57 -5.96
N MET A 98 11.43 12.90 -6.51
CA MET A 98 12.43 12.21 -5.70
C MET A 98 13.10 13.18 -4.72
N GLY A 99 13.00 12.86 -3.43
CA GLY A 99 13.57 13.69 -2.36
C GLY A 99 12.67 14.82 -1.87
N GLU A 100 11.49 15.00 -2.44
CA GLU A 100 10.53 16.03 -2.03
C GLU A 100 10.07 15.80 -0.57
N THR A 101 10.00 16.88 0.21
CA THR A 101 9.58 16.82 1.61
C THR A 101 8.60 17.96 1.90
N LEU A 102 7.85 17.86 3.01
CA LEU A 102 7.02 18.97 3.48
C LEU A 102 7.82 19.99 4.31
N ASN A 103 9.12 19.75 4.46
CA ASN A 103 10.05 20.63 5.15
C ASN A 103 11.06 21.19 4.15
N ASP A 104 10.83 22.42 3.69
CA ASP A 104 11.61 23.11 2.64
C ASP A 104 13.12 23.26 2.92
N THR A 105 13.59 22.81 4.09
CA THR A 105 15.00 22.89 4.50
C THR A 105 15.76 21.57 4.36
N LEU A 106 15.09 20.46 4.08
CA LEU A 106 15.69 19.12 4.02
C LEU A 106 15.31 18.38 2.75
N ASP A 107 16.30 17.71 2.16
CA ASP A 107 16.10 16.73 1.09
C ASP A 107 16.04 15.32 1.68
N LEU A 108 15.12 14.51 1.16
CA LEU A 108 14.93 13.12 1.59
C LEU A 108 15.77 12.16 0.75
N ASP A 109 16.77 11.53 1.37
CA ASP A 109 17.47 10.38 0.79
C ASP A 109 16.80 9.08 1.26
N ILE A 110 15.98 8.50 0.36
CA ILE A 110 15.24 7.28 0.65
C ILE A 110 16.17 6.09 0.93
N GLU A 111 17.33 5.99 0.29
CA GLU A 111 18.25 4.87 0.53
C GLU A 111 18.96 5.02 1.88
N HIS A 112 19.29 6.25 2.27
CA HIS A 112 19.76 6.54 3.62
C HIS A 112 18.72 6.14 4.67
N GLU A 113 17.45 6.50 4.48
CA GLU A 113 16.37 6.10 5.41
C GLU A 113 16.27 4.58 5.52
N ARG A 114 16.31 3.86 4.40
CA ARG A 114 16.28 2.39 4.40
C ARG A 114 17.44 1.78 5.17
N LYS A 115 18.63 2.38 5.07
CA LYS A 115 19.81 1.95 5.82
C LYS A 115 19.64 2.15 7.32
N VAL A 116 19.23 3.35 7.75
CA VAL A 116 18.98 3.66 9.18
C VAL A 116 18.00 2.67 9.80
N VAL A 117 16.96 2.33 9.06
CA VAL A 117 15.92 1.40 9.49
C VAL A 117 16.46 -0.02 9.63
N ARG A 118 17.23 -0.49 8.64
CA ARG A 118 17.83 -1.82 8.64
C ARG A 118 18.80 -1.97 9.81
N GLU A 119 19.72 -1.02 9.99
CA GLU A 119 20.70 -1.04 11.08
C GLU A 119 20.01 -1.04 12.44
N THR A 120 18.96 -0.23 12.62
CA THR A 120 18.21 -0.21 13.89
C THR A 120 17.51 -1.56 14.16
N LEU A 121 16.96 -2.20 13.12
CA LEU A 121 16.32 -3.52 13.27
C LEU A 121 17.34 -4.60 13.62
N ASP A 122 18.49 -4.61 12.95
CA ASP A 122 19.57 -5.56 13.19
C ASP A 122 20.12 -5.41 14.62
N ASP A 123 20.30 -4.17 15.10
CA ASP A 123 20.73 -3.88 16.47
C ASP A 123 19.73 -4.36 17.53
N LEU A 124 18.43 -4.13 17.31
CA LEU A 124 17.37 -4.60 18.22
C LEU A 124 17.34 -6.14 18.27
N GLN A 125 17.51 -6.80 17.13
CA GLN A 125 17.57 -8.26 17.06
C GLN A 125 18.82 -8.81 17.76
N ALA A 126 19.98 -8.18 17.55
CA ALA A 126 21.23 -8.56 18.21
C ALA A 126 21.17 -8.41 19.73
N GLN A 127 20.42 -7.42 20.22
CA GLN A 127 20.15 -7.22 21.66
C GLN A 127 19.18 -8.25 22.25
N GLY A 128 18.53 -9.08 21.43
CA GLY A 128 17.58 -10.10 21.88
C GLY A 128 16.36 -9.52 22.59
N VAL A 129 15.94 -8.31 22.22
CA VAL A 129 14.81 -7.63 22.84
C VAL A 129 13.49 -8.37 22.61
N THR A 130 12.49 -8.09 23.43
CA THR A 130 11.15 -8.68 23.22
C THR A 130 10.52 -8.13 21.94
N LYS A 131 9.68 -8.94 21.28
CA LYS A 131 8.92 -8.51 20.08
C LYS A 131 8.04 -7.28 20.32
N GLU A 132 7.57 -7.09 21.56
CA GLU A 132 6.78 -5.92 21.93
C GLU A 132 7.62 -4.65 22.02
N PHE A 133 8.83 -4.76 22.59
CA PHE A 133 9.78 -3.67 22.64
C PHE A 133 10.25 -3.28 21.23
N GLU A 134 10.63 -4.26 20.40
CA GLU A 134 11.00 -4.05 18.99
C GLU A 134 9.89 -3.31 18.24
N ARG A 135 8.63 -3.74 18.42
CA ARG A 135 7.47 -3.08 17.80
C ARG A 135 7.30 -1.63 18.25
N THR A 136 7.55 -1.34 19.52
CA THR A 136 7.40 0.02 20.07
C THR A 136 8.53 0.92 19.57
N ALA A 137 9.77 0.44 19.63
CA ALA A 137 10.95 1.17 19.16
C ALA A 137 10.85 1.51 17.66
N THR A 138 10.46 0.54 16.83
CA THR A 138 10.29 0.74 15.39
C THR A 138 9.14 1.70 15.05
N LYS A 139 8.06 1.69 15.83
CA LYS A 139 6.98 2.66 15.65
C LYS A 139 7.46 4.09 15.96
N GLU A 140 8.16 4.28 17.08
CA GLU A 140 8.69 5.59 17.47
C GLU A 140 9.70 6.12 16.45
N LEU A 141 10.61 5.25 15.98
CA LEU A 141 11.57 5.59 14.93
C LEU A 141 10.83 6.10 13.67
N GLY A 142 9.83 5.36 13.18
CA GLY A 142 9.08 5.77 11.99
C GLY A 142 8.42 7.14 12.14
N LEU A 143 7.85 7.43 13.31
CA LEU A 143 7.23 8.71 13.60
C LEU A 143 8.25 9.84 13.70
N GLN A 144 9.41 9.57 14.32
CA GLN A 144 10.52 10.51 14.39
C GLN A 144 11.02 10.88 12.99
N ARG A 145 11.24 9.89 12.11
CA ARG A 145 11.67 10.13 10.73
C ARG A 145 10.62 10.92 9.95
N ALA A 146 9.34 10.55 10.05
CA ALA A 146 8.26 11.28 9.38
C ALA A 146 8.26 12.77 9.78
N ARG A 147 8.31 13.05 11.08
CA ARG A 147 8.32 14.43 11.61
C ARG A 147 9.55 15.23 11.18
N GLN A 148 10.72 14.59 11.08
CA GLN A 148 11.95 15.24 10.61
C GLN A 148 11.76 15.86 9.22
N TYR A 149 11.06 15.15 8.32
CA TYR A 149 10.78 15.58 6.95
C TYR A 149 9.43 16.30 6.79
N GLY A 150 8.82 16.74 7.89
CA GLY A 150 7.57 17.51 7.89
C GLY A 150 6.28 16.70 7.74
N TRP A 151 6.36 15.37 7.70
CA TRP A 151 5.18 14.51 7.54
C TRP A 151 4.46 14.26 8.88
N PRO A 152 3.12 14.26 8.89
CA PRO A 152 2.35 14.17 10.14
C PRO A 152 2.42 12.80 10.83
N ASN A 153 2.68 11.73 10.07
CA ASN A 153 2.81 10.36 10.56
C ASN A 153 3.58 9.47 9.57
N THR A 154 4.01 8.30 10.05
CA THR A 154 4.75 7.29 9.26
C THR A 154 3.98 6.83 8.02
N TYR A 155 2.66 6.76 8.10
CA TYR A 155 1.85 6.25 6.99
C TYR A 155 1.87 7.20 5.78
N VAL A 156 1.60 8.49 5.96
CA VAL A 156 1.69 9.46 4.86
C VAL A 156 3.11 9.52 4.32
N PHE A 157 4.11 9.51 5.21
CA PHE A 157 5.51 9.53 4.84
C PHE A 157 5.90 8.34 3.93
N THR A 158 5.58 7.12 4.33
CA THR A 158 5.85 5.89 3.55
C THR A 158 5.16 5.88 2.20
N LYS A 159 3.96 6.46 2.11
CA LYS A 159 3.23 6.54 0.85
C LYS A 159 3.80 7.58 -0.10
N ALA A 160 4.25 8.72 0.41
CA ALA A 160 4.97 9.71 -0.39
C ALA A 160 6.24 9.09 -1.01
N MET A 161 7.09 8.41 -0.21
CA MET A 161 8.28 7.74 -0.75
C MET A 161 7.95 6.62 -1.73
N GLY A 162 6.87 5.89 -1.51
CA GLY A 162 6.41 4.89 -2.46
C GLY A 162 6.07 5.50 -3.82
N GLU A 163 5.40 6.64 -3.80
CA GLU A 163 5.09 7.37 -5.01
C GLU A 163 6.35 7.85 -5.73
N MET A 164 7.31 8.41 -4.99
CA MET A 164 8.61 8.84 -5.51
C MET A 164 9.35 7.67 -6.18
N LEU A 165 9.40 6.51 -5.52
CA LEU A 165 10.06 5.32 -6.04
C LEU A 165 9.36 4.74 -7.26
N ILE A 166 8.03 4.83 -7.36
CA ILE A 166 7.31 4.48 -8.60
C ILE A 166 7.69 5.45 -9.72
N GLY A 167 7.74 6.76 -9.45
CA GLY A 167 8.19 7.75 -10.42
C GLY A 167 9.59 7.45 -10.97
N LEU A 168 10.49 6.99 -10.10
CA LEU A 168 11.86 6.59 -10.46
C LEU A 168 11.93 5.25 -11.21
N LEU A 169 11.20 4.22 -10.76
CA LEU A 169 11.39 2.83 -11.19
C LEU A 169 10.47 2.40 -12.34
N ARG A 170 9.38 3.11 -12.62
CA ARG A 170 8.38 2.70 -13.62
C ARG A 170 8.92 2.59 -15.05
N GLY A 171 10.05 3.24 -15.36
CA GLY A 171 10.55 3.35 -16.72
C GLY A 171 9.48 3.94 -17.66
N ASP A 172 9.19 3.25 -18.75
CA ASP A 172 8.19 3.64 -19.75
C ASP A 172 6.77 3.14 -19.43
N LEU A 173 6.56 2.45 -18.30
CA LEU A 173 5.26 1.90 -17.95
C LEU A 173 4.25 3.04 -17.68
N PRO A 174 3.08 3.04 -18.36
CA PRO A 174 2.01 3.97 -18.03
C PRO A 174 1.51 3.72 -16.61
N VAL A 175 1.59 4.74 -15.76
CA VAL A 175 1.17 4.67 -14.35
C VAL A 175 0.15 5.76 -14.05
N THR A 176 -0.96 5.35 -13.44
CA THR A 176 -1.95 6.25 -12.85
C THR A 176 -1.92 6.09 -11.34
N ILE A 177 -1.64 7.18 -10.62
CA ILE A 177 -1.71 7.23 -9.15
C ILE A 177 -3.04 7.83 -8.75
N LEU A 178 -3.79 7.11 -7.91
CA LEU A 178 -5.02 7.60 -7.31
C LEU A 178 -4.74 7.92 -5.84
N ARG A 179 -5.12 9.13 -5.40
CA ARG A 179 -4.97 9.58 -4.00
C ARG A 179 -6.33 9.68 -3.30
N PRO A 180 -6.96 8.55 -2.94
CA PRO A 180 -8.23 8.60 -2.23
C PRO A 180 -8.05 9.29 -0.87
N SER A 181 -9.05 10.07 -0.48
CA SER A 181 -9.15 10.63 0.87
C SER A 181 -9.78 9.60 1.83
N ILE A 182 -10.62 10.05 2.77
CA ILE A 182 -11.31 9.17 3.70
C ILE A 182 -12.32 8.32 2.91
N ILE A 183 -12.07 7.01 2.84
CA ILE A 183 -13.02 6.05 2.29
C ILE A 183 -14.08 5.77 3.36
N THR A 184 -15.33 6.04 3.03
CA THR A 184 -16.47 5.82 3.93
C THR A 184 -17.42 4.77 3.36
N SER A 185 -18.57 4.58 4.01
CA SER A 185 -19.56 3.61 3.58
C SER A 185 -20.14 3.93 2.20
N THR A 186 -20.57 2.88 1.50
CA THR A 186 -21.19 3.02 0.18
C THR A 186 -22.48 3.85 0.20
N ILE A 187 -22.68 4.67 -0.83
CA ILE A 187 -23.92 5.46 -0.99
C ILE A 187 -25.06 4.58 -1.52
N ARG A 188 -24.77 3.68 -2.48
CA ARG A 188 -25.79 2.89 -3.18
C ARG A 188 -25.46 1.40 -3.29
N GLU A 189 -24.33 1.05 -3.90
CA GLU A 189 -23.97 -0.34 -4.20
C GLU A 189 -22.79 -0.83 -3.34
N PRO A 190 -22.74 -2.11 -2.94
CA PRO A 190 -23.75 -3.15 -3.21
C PRO A 190 -25.07 -2.91 -2.47
N PHE A 191 -25.05 -2.26 -1.32
CA PHE A 191 -26.21 -1.70 -0.65
C PHE A 191 -25.77 -0.48 0.18
N PRO A 192 -26.66 0.48 0.47
CA PRO A 192 -26.28 1.69 1.20
C PRO A 192 -25.71 1.38 2.58
N ARG A 193 -24.75 2.22 3.01
CA ARG A 193 -24.07 2.14 4.31
C ARG A 193 -23.20 0.90 4.50
N TRP A 194 -22.90 0.14 3.45
CA TRP A 194 -21.96 -0.96 3.57
C TRP A 194 -20.56 -0.44 3.85
N THR A 195 -19.91 -1.02 4.85
CA THR A 195 -18.49 -0.85 5.13
C THR A 195 -17.95 -2.17 5.69
N GLU A 196 -16.76 -2.56 5.27
CA GLU A 196 -16.09 -3.78 5.72
C GLU A 196 -14.71 -3.40 6.27
N GLY A 197 -14.33 -3.96 7.43
CA GLY A 197 -13.03 -3.69 8.02
C GLY A 197 -12.92 -2.44 8.91
N ILE A 198 -13.97 -1.62 9.06
CA ILE A 198 -14.04 -0.62 10.14
C ILE A 198 -14.39 -1.36 11.43
N ARG A 199 -13.39 -1.62 12.27
CA ARG A 199 -13.53 -2.09 13.66
C ARG A 199 -12.96 -1.04 14.60
#